data_AF-A0A952PFH0-F1
#
_entry.id   AF-A0A952PFH0-F1
#
_cell.length_a   1.000
_cell.length_b   1.000
_cell.length_c   1.000
_cell.angle_alpha   90.00
_cell.angle_beta   90.00
_cell.angle_gamma   90.00
#
_symmetry.space_group_name_H-M   'P 1'
#
loop_
_entity.id
_entity.type
_entity.pdbx_description
1 polymer ?
#
loop_
_entity_poly.entity_id
_entity_poly.type
_entity_poly.pdbx_seq_one_letter_code
_entity_poly.pdbx_strand_id
1 'polypeptide(L)'
;MVIQPSRFDRYQRPKVGSGYSMPEKLVSAAVYVPFGFFIGIIYILAKGPGCDGPFFRFHFYQAVFLSILFFVIQGTVGALASFFTGFIRLLAPVIGLETAAFLMENNAMMTMVFQVPLFLLCIYAGVMALMGKMTNIPWVSKLISRNIAGR
;
A
#
# COMPACT_ATOMS: atom_id res chain seq x y z
N MET A 1 9.29 -9.25 -36.03
CA MET A 1 8.72 -8.03 -35.40
C MET A 1 9.50 -7.79 -34.12
N VAL A 2 10.47 -6.87 -34.13
CA VAL A 2 11.31 -6.58 -32.95
C VAL A 2 10.47 -5.71 -32.01
N ILE A 3 9.99 -6.29 -30.91
CA ILE A 3 9.32 -5.53 -29.85
C ILE A 3 10.39 -4.61 -29.25
N GLN A 4 10.37 -3.33 -29.62
CA GLN A 4 11.21 -2.36 -28.96
C GLN A 4 10.86 -2.36 -27.48
N PRO A 5 11.83 -2.57 -26.57
CA PRO A 5 11.56 -2.47 -25.15
C PRO A 5 11.01 -1.08 -24.88
N SER A 6 9.85 -1.05 -24.23
CA SER A 6 9.21 0.22 -23.87
C SER A 6 10.19 1.03 -23.02
N ARG A 7 10.11 2.37 -23.03
CA ARG A 7 10.98 3.21 -22.16
C ARG A 7 10.94 2.79 -20.68
N PHE A 8 9.94 2.00 -20.27
CA PHE A 8 9.79 1.40 -18.94
C PHE A 8 10.76 0.24 -18.65
N ASP A 9 11.15 -0.56 -19.65
CA ASP A 9 12.13 -1.65 -19.46
C ASP A 9 13.52 -1.11 -19.03
N ARG A 10 13.79 0.16 -19.32
CA ARG A 10 15.00 0.87 -18.88
C ARG A 10 14.96 1.30 -17.40
N TYR A 11 13.78 1.49 -16.83
CA TYR A 11 13.62 1.79 -15.39
C TYR A 11 13.43 0.52 -14.55
N GLN A 12 12.93 -0.56 -15.15
CA GLN A 12 12.71 -1.85 -14.48
C GLN A 12 13.96 -2.72 -14.32
N ARG A 13 15.06 -2.42 -15.04
CA ARG A 13 16.33 -3.12 -14.86
C ARG A 13 17.22 -2.35 -13.88
N PRO A 14 17.25 -2.67 -12.58
CA PRO A 14 18.45 -2.37 -11.83
C PRO A 14 19.57 -3.17 -12.52
N LYS A 15 20.61 -2.47 -12.98
CA LYS A 15 21.91 -3.12 -13.16
C LYS A 15 22.19 -3.86 -11.85
N VAL A 16 22.49 -5.15 -11.93
CA VAL A 16 22.82 -5.97 -10.76
C VAL A 16 23.86 -5.21 -9.93
N GLY A 17 23.49 -4.81 -8.71
CA GLY A 17 24.16 -3.78 -7.92
C GLY A 17 23.37 -2.46 -7.92
N SER A 18 22.38 -2.33 -7.03
CA SER A 18 21.52 -1.14 -6.94
C SER A 18 22.36 0.14 -6.80
N GLY A 19 22.32 1.03 -7.78
CA GLY A 19 23.01 2.32 -7.73
C GLY A 19 22.42 3.34 -6.74
N TYR A 20 21.49 2.91 -5.87
CA TYR A 20 20.84 3.76 -4.88
C TYR A 20 21.55 3.66 -3.53
N SER A 21 21.71 4.81 -2.87
CA SER A 21 22.34 4.91 -1.55
C SER A 21 21.50 4.21 -0.47
N MET A 22 22.14 3.66 0.58
CA MET A 22 21.39 3.04 1.70
C MET A 22 20.39 3.98 2.38
N PRO A 23 20.70 5.28 2.62
CA PRO A 23 19.71 6.22 3.14
C PRO A 23 18.47 6.31 2.24
N GLU A 24 18.63 6.34 0.92
CA GLU A 24 17.51 6.43 -0.01
C GLU A 24 16.63 5.18 0.04
N LYS A 25 17.22 3.98 0.17
CA LYS A 25 16.49 2.73 0.34
C LYS A 25 15.75 2.66 1.67
N LEU A 26 16.40 3.06 2.77
CA LEU A 26 15.80 3.05 4.10
C LEU A 26 14.59 3.98 4.16
N VAL A 27 14.73 5.21 3.66
CA VAL A 27 13.61 6.16 3.61
C VAL A 27 12.51 5.63 2.67
N SER A 28 12.86 5.04 1.52
CA SER A 28 11.87 4.46 0.59
C SER A 28 11.16 3.22 1.15
N ALA A 29 11.76 2.51 2.09
CA ALA A 29 11.09 1.43 2.81
C ALA A 29 10.23 1.98 3.97
N ALA A 30 10.73 3.00 4.67
CA ALA A 30 10.07 3.61 5.82
C ALA A 30 8.71 4.22 5.45
N VAL A 31 8.51 4.67 4.21
CA VAL A 31 7.22 5.21 3.75
C VAL A 31 6.07 4.20 3.77
N TYR A 32 6.36 2.89 3.83
CA TYR A 32 5.33 1.84 3.89
C TYR A 32 4.92 1.43 5.32
N VAL A 33 5.62 1.91 6.34
CA VAL A 33 5.28 1.69 7.76
C VAL A 33 4.05 2.54 8.13
N PRO A 34 3.24 2.19 9.15
CA PRO A 34 2.22 3.09 9.67
C PRO A 34 2.80 4.48 9.94
N PHE A 35 2.10 5.53 9.47
CA PHE A 35 2.57 6.92 9.51
C PHE A 35 3.86 7.23 8.70
N GLY A 36 4.35 6.27 7.90
CA GLY A 36 5.55 6.41 7.06
C GLY A 36 5.47 7.52 6.02
N PHE A 37 4.25 7.91 5.63
CA PHE A 37 4.04 9.11 4.80
C PHE A 37 4.69 10.37 5.40
N PHE A 38 4.63 10.55 6.73
CA PHE A 38 5.29 11.68 7.39
C PHE A 38 6.81 11.62 7.26
N ILE A 39 7.40 10.41 7.31
CA ILE A 39 8.83 10.22 7.08
C ILE A 39 9.21 10.66 5.66
N GLY A 40 8.38 10.34 4.67
CA GLY A 40 8.55 10.79 3.29
C GLY A 40 8.47 12.31 3.14
N ILE A 41 7.51 12.96 3.80
CA ILE A 41 7.40 14.44 3.82
C ILE A 41 8.65 15.06 4.44
N ILE A 42 9.06 14.59 5.62
CA ILE A 42 10.24 15.10 6.34
C ILE A 42 11.48 14.98 5.44
N TYR A 43 11.63 13.86 4.74
CA TYR A 43 12.73 13.66 3.80
C TYR A 43 12.71 14.64 2.62
N ILE A 44 11.53 14.91 2.04
CA ILE A 44 11.39 15.90 0.96
C ILE A 44 11.73 17.30 1.48
N LEU A 45 11.24 17.67 2.66
CA LEU A 45 11.54 18.98 3.28
C LEU A 45 13.03 19.13 3.59
N ALA A 46 13.69 18.07 4.08
CA ALA A 46 15.11 18.09 4.42
C ALA A 46 16.02 18.17 3.17
N LYS A 47 15.63 17.54 2.05
CA LYS A 47 16.41 17.57 0.81
C LYS A 47 16.13 18.78 -0.09
N GLY A 48 14.98 19.44 0.09
CA GLY A 48 14.52 20.51 -0.78
C GLY A 48 13.75 20.02 -2.02
N PRO A 49 12.93 20.90 -2.63
CA PRO A 49 12.07 20.54 -3.75
C PRO A 49 12.88 20.13 -5.00
N GLY A 50 12.56 18.96 -5.57
CA GLY A 50 13.15 18.47 -6.82
C GLY A 50 14.48 17.72 -6.68
N CYS A 51 15.00 17.57 -5.46
CA CYS A 51 16.23 16.81 -5.17
C CYS A 51 15.96 15.30 -4.89
N ASP A 52 14.73 14.85 -5.12
CA ASP A 52 14.29 13.49 -4.88
C ASP A 52 14.51 12.59 -6.10
N GLY A 53 15.27 11.51 -5.88
CA GLY A 53 15.57 10.51 -6.91
C GLY A 53 14.28 9.83 -7.42
N PRO A 54 14.25 9.40 -8.69
CA PRO A 54 13.07 8.74 -9.27
C PRO A 54 12.66 7.46 -8.51
N PHE A 55 13.61 6.83 -7.80
CA PHE A 55 13.37 5.68 -6.95
C PHE A 55 12.56 6.02 -5.70
N PHE A 56 12.99 7.02 -4.92
CA PHE A 56 12.22 7.48 -3.77
C PHE A 56 10.83 7.97 -4.19
N ARG A 57 10.74 8.75 -5.28
CA ARG A 57 9.46 9.25 -5.80
C ARG A 57 8.49 8.12 -6.13
N PHE A 58 8.97 7.07 -6.77
CA PHE A 58 8.17 5.89 -7.08
C PHE A 58 7.59 5.25 -5.81
N HIS A 59 8.43 4.95 -4.82
CA HIS A 59 7.99 4.32 -3.58
C HIS A 59 7.09 5.23 -2.73
N PHE A 60 7.38 6.53 -2.69
CA PHE A 60 6.55 7.52 -2.00
C PHE A 60 5.15 7.60 -2.61
N TYR A 61 5.02 7.79 -3.92
CA TYR A 61 3.70 7.82 -4.57
C TYR A 61 2.96 6.48 -4.44
N GLN A 62 3.68 5.36 -4.46
CA GLN A 62 3.08 4.05 -4.24
C GLN A 62 2.57 3.88 -2.83
N ALA A 63 3.33 4.30 -1.82
CA ALA A 63 2.89 4.29 -0.43
C ALA A 63 1.65 5.16 -0.23
N VAL A 64 1.64 6.39 -0.77
CA VAL A 64 0.48 7.30 -0.73
C VAL A 64 -0.76 6.64 -1.34
N PHE A 65 -0.63 6.07 -2.53
CA PHE A 65 -1.74 5.39 -3.19
C PHE A 65 -2.26 4.21 -2.36
N LEU A 66 -1.37 3.37 -1.82
CA LEU A 66 -1.74 2.25 -0.96
C LEU A 66 -2.40 2.72 0.34
N SER A 67 -1.95 3.81 0.95
CA SER A 67 -2.57 4.38 2.14
C SER A 67 -3.99 4.89 1.87
N ILE A 68 -4.22 5.57 0.74
CA ILE A 68 -5.57 6.01 0.33
C ILE A 68 -6.46 4.79 0.09
N LEU A 69 -5.96 3.80 -0.64
CA LEU A 69 -6.70 2.56 -0.92
C LEU A 69 -7.07 1.83 0.38
N PHE A 70 -6.12 1.74 1.33
CA PHE A 70 -6.36 1.16 2.64
C PHE A 70 -7.43 1.93 3.42
N PHE A 71 -7.35 3.27 3.43
CA PHE A 71 -8.34 4.12 4.09
C PHE A 71 -9.75 3.90 3.53
N VAL A 72 -9.90 3.88 2.20
CA VAL A 72 -11.19 3.65 1.54
C VAL A 72 -11.75 2.26 1.87
N ILE A 73 -10.94 1.20 1.72
CA ILE A 73 -11.37 -0.18 2.01
C ILE A 73 -11.76 -0.31 3.48
N GLN A 74 -10.97 0.25 4.40
CA GLN A 74 -11.27 0.19 5.84
C GLN A 74 -12.53 0.94 6.20
N GLY A 75 -12.75 2.13 5.64
CA GLY A 75 -13.98 2.89 5.84
C GLY A 75 -15.20 2.12 5.36
N THR A 76 -15.14 1.52 4.17
CA THR A 76 -16.24 0.74 3.59
C THR A 76 -16.51 -0.55 4.37
N VAL A 77 -15.48 -1.34 4.67
CA VAL A 77 -15.61 -2.60 5.41
C VAL A 77 -16.08 -2.34 6.84
N GLY A 78 -15.55 -1.31 7.50
CA GLY A 78 -15.98 -0.92 8.85
C GLY A 78 -17.43 -0.47 8.91
N ALA A 79 -17.90 0.31 7.92
CA ALA A 79 -19.30 0.71 7.82
C ALA A 79 -20.22 -0.52 7.63
N LEU A 80 -19.82 -1.44 6.75
CA LEU A 80 -20.57 -2.66 6.49
C LEU A 80 -20.62 -3.59 7.72
N ALA A 81 -19.48 -3.76 8.40
CA ALA A 81 -19.40 -4.54 9.64
C ALA A 81 -20.27 -3.93 10.76
N SER A 82 -20.31 -2.60 10.85
CA SER A 82 -21.16 -1.89 11.82
C SER A 82 -22.64 -2.10 11.51
N PHE A 83 -23.03 -2.02 10.24
CA PHE A 83 -24.39 -2.31 9.79
C PHE A 83 -24.82 -3.73 10.17
N PHE A 84 -24.01 -4.75 9.83
CA PHE A 84 -24.31 -6.14 10.18
C PHE A 84 -24.37 -6.37 11.69
N THR A 85 -23.46 -5.75 12.45
CA THR A 85 -23.48 -5.85 13.92
C THR A 85 -24.78 -5.29 14.50
N GLY A 86 -25.24 -4.14 14.01
CA GLY A 86 -26.53 -3.56 14.40
C GLY A 86 -27.71 -4.48 14.07
N PHE A 87 -27.70 -5.05 12.86
CA PHE A 87 -28.74 -5.98 12.41
C PHE A 87 -28.78 -7.28 13.24
N ILE A 88 -27.62 -7.88 13.53
CA ILE A 88 -27.52 -9.09 14.38
C ILE A 88 -28.07 -8.81 15.78
N ARG A 89 -27.72 -7.67 16.39
CA ARG A 89 -28.22 -7.29 17.71
C ARG A 89 -29.73 -7.11 17.74
N LEU A 90 -30.31 -6.57 16.68
CA LEU A 90 -31.75 -6.42 16.55
C LEU A 90 -32.47 -7.77 16.47
N LEU A 91 -31.87 -8.77 15.82
CA LEU A 91 -32.43 -10.11 15.70
C LEU A 91 -32.09 -11.06 16.85
N ALA A 92 -31.16 -10.68 17.74
CA ALA A 92 -30.70 -11.52 18.85
C ALA A 92 -31.83 -12.13 19.70
N PRO A 93 -32.95 -11.44 20.01
CA PRO A 93 -34.06 -12.04 20.74
C PRO A 93 -34.78 -13.17 19.99
N VAL A 94 -34.67 -13.20 18.65
CA VAL A 94 -35.33 -14.17 17.77
C VAL A 94 -34.43 -15.37 17.48
N ILE A 95 -33.13 -15.13 17.24
CA ILE A 95 -32.17 -16.17 16.82
C ILE A 95 -31.41 -16.81 17.99
N GLY A 96 -31.57 -16.29 19.20
CA GLY A 96 -30.84 -16.73 20.39
C GLY A 96 -29.46 -16.08 20.52
N LEU A 97 -29.01 -15.94 21.77
CA LEU A 97 -27.76 -15.26 22.14
C LEU A 97 -26.52 -15.95 21.58
N GLU A 98 -26.49 -17.29 21.56
CA GLU A 98 -25.34 -18.06 21.06
C GLU A 98 -25.14 -17.87 19.55
N THR A 99 -26.23 -17.97 18.78
CA THR A 99 -26.21 -17.71 17.33
C THR A 99 -25.77 -16.28 17.03
N ALA A 100 -26.29 -15.30 17.79
CA ALA A 100 -25.91 -13.91 17.63
C ALA A 100 -24.42 -13.67 17.92
N ALA A 101 -23.87 -14.30 18.97
CA ALA A 101 -22.46 -14.21 19.32
C ALA A 101 -21.56 -14.80 18.21
N PHE A 102 -21.92 -15.98 17.69
CA PHE A 102 -21.21 -16.60 16.57
C PHE A 102 -21.20 -15.70 15.33
N LEU A 103 -22.33 -15.10 14.96
CA LEU A 103 -22.40 -14.20 13.80
C LEU A 103 -21.56 -12.92 14.00
N MET A 104 -21.51 -12.38 15.22
CA MET A 104 -20.68 -11.22 15.53
C MET A 104 -19.18 -11.51 15.41
N GLU A 105 -18.73 -12.68 15.85
CA GLU A 105 -17.33 -13.10 15.71
C GLU A 105 -16.94 -13.28 14.23
N ASN A 106 -17.79 -13.95 13.44
CA ASN A 106 -17.56 -14.10 12.00
C ASN A 106 -17.50 -12.76 11.25
N ASN A 107 -18.34 -11.79 11.64
CA ASN A 107 -18.30 -10.44 11.09
C ASN A 107 -16.98 -9.71 11.39
N ALA A 108 -16.40 -9.93 12.58
CA ALA A 108 -15.08 -9.41 12.90
C ALA A 108 -13.98 -10.06 12.04
N MET A 109 -14.05 -11.38 11.83
CA MET A 109 -13.09 -12.10 10.96
C MET A 109 -13.12 -11.59 9.51
N MET A 110 -14.31 -11.29 8.97
CA MET A 110 -14.46 -10.70 7.63
C MET A 110 -13.65 -9.42 7.47
N THR A 111 -13.57 -8.59 8.52
CA THR A 111 -12.78 -7.36 8.49
C THR A 111 -11.28 -7.66 8.36
N MET A 112 -10.78 -8.69 9.06
CA MET A 112 -9.37 -9.09 8.98
C MET A 112 -8.99 -9.65 7.60
N VAL A 113 -9.91 -10.33 6.91
CA VAL A 113 -9.68 -10.86 5.55
C VAL A 113 -9.34 -9.74 4.56
N PHE A 114 -9.87 -8.54 4.73
CA PHE A 114 -9.52 -7.39 3.88
C PHE A 114 -8.26 -6.65 4.33
N GLN A 115 -8.01 -6.59 5.64
CA GLN A 115 -6.86 -5.86 6.20
C GLN A 115 -5.52 -6.58 5.98
N VAL A 116 -5.48 -7.89 6.23
CA VAL A 116 -4.24 -8.67 6.21
C VAL A 116 -3.54 -8.63 4.85
N PRO A 117 -4.22 -8.83 3.70
CA PRO A 117 -3.57 -8.76 2.39
C PRO A 117 -2.96 -7.39 2.08
N LEU A 118 -3.63 -6.31 2.47
CA LEU A 118 -3.11 -4.95 2.27
C LEU A 118 -1.89 -4.67 3.13
N PHE A 119 -1.90 -5.16 4.38
CA PHE A 119 -0.75 -5.06 5.26
C PHE A 119 0.47 -5.84 4.71
N LEU A 120 0.24 -7.07 4.23
CA LEU A 120 1.29 -7.87 3.57
C LEU A 120 1.83 -7.19 2.31
N LEU A 121 0.98 -6.50 1.56
CA LEU A 121 1.38 -5.74 0.37
C LEU A 121 2.34 -4.59 0.73
N CYS A 122 2.10 -3.89 1.84
CA CYS A 122 3.00 -2.86 2.36
C CYS A 122 4.35 -3.43 2.79
N ILE A 123 4.34 -4.58 3.50
CA ILE A 123 5.58 -5.29 3.88
C ILE A 123 6.38 -5.68 2.62
N TYR A 124 5.72 -6.31 1.65
CA TYR A 124 6.32 -6.70 0.39
C TYR A 124 6.96 -5.49 -0.33
N ALA A 125 6.23 -4.38 -0.41
CA ALA A 125 6.73 -3.17 -1.05
C ALA A 125 7.93 -2.56 -0.30
N GLY A 126 7.92 -2.59 1.04
CA GLY A 126 9.03 -2.15 1.88
C GLY A 126 10.28 -3.02 1.70
N VAL A 127 10.13 -4.35 1.68
CA VAL A 127 11.25 -5.29 1.43
C VAL A 127 11.86 -5.05 0.05
N MET A 128 11.03 -4.87 -0.98
CA MET A 128 11.51 -4.57 -2.33
C MET A 128 12.26 -3.23 -2.39
N ALA A 129 11.81 -2.21 -1.65
CA ALA A 129 12.53 -0.94 -1.52
C ALA A 129 13.89 -1.12 -0.85
N LEU A 130 14.01 -1.94 0.20
CA LEU A 130 15.29 -2.27 0.84
C LEU A 130 16.24 -3.02 -0.11
N MET A 131 15.71 -3.84 -1.00
CA MET A 131 16.49 -4.50 -2.06
C MET A 131 16.90 -3.54 -3.18
N GLY A 132 16.45 -2.28 -3.15
CA GLY A 132 16.69 -1.30 -4.21
C GLY A 132 15.94 -1.61 -5.51
N LYS A 133 14.81 -2.32 -5.41
CA LYS A 133 13.98 -2.71 -6.55
C LYS A 133 12.67 -1.93 -6.53
N MET A 134 12.27 -1.40 -7.69
CA MET A 134 10.93 -0.83 -7.84
C MET A 134 9.90 -1.96 -7.75
N THR A 135 9.05 -1.91 -6.73
CA THR A 135 8.01 -2.92 -6.50
C THR A 135 7.02 -2.93 -7.67
N ASN A 136 6.74 -4.12 -8.22
CA ASN A 136 5.72 -4.29 -9.25
C ASN A 136 4.43 -4.84 -8.64
N ILE A 137 3.51 -3.96 -8.28
CA ILE A 137 2.15 -4.27 -7.87
C ILE A 137 1.26 -4.03 -9.10
N PRO A 138 0.64 -5.07 -9.69
CA PRO A 138 0.02 -5.06 -11.02
C PRO A 138 -0.48 -3.70 -11.53
N TRP A 139 -1.73 -3.32 -11.44
CA TRP A 139 -2.30 -2.00 -11.78
C TRP A 139 -1.65 -0.76 -11.12
N VAL A 140 -1.12 -0.86 -9.89
CA VAL A 140 -0.68 0.30 -9.08
C VAL A 140 0.61 0.87 -9.64
N SER A 141 1.60 0.01 -9.88
CA SER A 141 2.89 0.42 -10.41
C SER A 141 2.74 1.03 -11.81
N LYS A 142 1.85 0.50 -12.65
CA LYS A 142 1.55 1.08 -13.97
C LYS A 142 0.97 2.50 -13.88
N LEU A 143 0.03 2.73 -12.96
CA LEU A 143 -0.57 4.05 -12.75
C LEU A 143 0.49 5.08 -12.30
N ILE A 144 1.36 4.70 -11.37
CA ILE A 144 2.39 5.57 -10.83
C ILE A 144 3.48 5.84 -11.87
N SER A 145 3.95 4.81 -12.57
CA SER A 145 4.95 4.96 -13.62
C SER A 145 4.47 5.88 -14.75
N ARG A 146 3.18 5.87 -15.09
CA ARG A 146 2.62 6.81 -16.07
C ARG A 146 2.65 8.26 -15.56
N ASN A 147 2.36 8.48 -14.28
CA ASN A 147 2.40 9.83 -13.68
C ASN A 147 3.83 10.36 -13.50
N ILE A 148 4.82 9.48 -13.30
CA ILE A 148 6.23 9.89 -13.16
C ILE A 148 6.89 10.09 -14.54
N ALA A 149 6.54 9.27 -15.55
CA ALA A 149 7.12 9.33 -16.90
C ALA A 149 6.44 10.33 -17.85
N GLY A 150 5.30 10.91 -17.45
CA GLY A 150 4.58 11.93 -18.20
C GLY A 150 5.12 13.36 -18.04
N ARG A 151 6.30 13.51 -17.43
CA ARG A 151 7.13 14.72 -17.44
C ARG A 151 8.45 14.40 -18.15
#